data_AF-A0A9E0FJM7-F1
#
_entry.id   AF-A0A9E0FJM7-F1
#
_cell.length_a   1.000
_cell.length_b   1.000
_cell.length_c   1.000
_cell.angle_alpha   90.00
_cell.angle_beta   90.00
_cell.angle_gamma   90.00
#
_symmetry.space_group_name_H-M   'P 1'
#
loop_
_entity.id
_entity.type
_entity.pdbx_description
1 polymer ?
#
loop_
_entity_poly.entity_id
_entity_poly.type
_entity_poly.pdbx_seq_one_letter_code
_entity_poly.pdbx_strand_id
1 'polypeptide(L)' 'LNQLSAPCIFYNLNGYYDSIKEFLSHMIAMGLSTNEPQKYIYFASDLTEVVAVLSHF' A
#
# COMPACT_ATOMS: atom_id res chain seq x y z
N LEU A 1 2.35 15.88 12.64
CA LEU A 1 3.08 14.62 12.38
C LEU A 1 3.96 14.84 11.16
N ASN A 2 5.24 14.45 11.21
CA ASN A 2 6.10 14.42 10.02
C ASN A 2 5.64 13.28 9.11
N GLN A 3 4.62 13.54 8.27
CA GLN A 3 4.19 12.59 7.25
C GLN A 3 5.15 12.71 6.07
N LEU A 4 5.91 11.63 5.83
CA LEU A 4 6.69 11.51 4.60
C LEU A 4 5.72 11.43 3.43
N SER A 5 5.85 12.37 2.49
CA SER A 5 5.12 12.32 1.22
C SER A 5 5.84 11.37 0.26
N ALA A 6 5.88 10.08 0.61
CA ALA A 6 6.59 9.04 -0.12
C ALA A 6 5.70 7.78 -0.25
N PRO A 7 5.87 6.97 -1.30
CA PRO A 7 5.13 5.73 -1.45
C PRO A 7 5.55 4.72 -0.37
N CYS A 8 4.58 3.98 0.14
CA CYS A 8 4.79 2.80 0.98
C CYS A 8 4.51 1.57 0.12
N ILE A 9 5.48 0.67 -0.02
CA ILE A 9 5.38 -0.49 -0.91
C ILE A 9 5.52 -1.78 -0.08
N PHE A 10 4.49 -2.61 -0.10
CA PHE A 10 4.54 -3.99 0.36
C PHE A 10 4.97 -4.89 -0.80
N TYR A 11 6.11 -5.57 -0.67
CA TYR A 11 6.54 -6.60 -1.61
C TYR A 11 5.75 -7.89 -1.36
N ASN A 12 4.60 -8.02 -2.02
CA ASN A 12 3.58 -9.04 -1.82
C ASN A 12 3.87 -10.33 -2.60
N LEU A 13 5.06 -10.90 -2.40
CA LEU A 13 5.46 -12.13 -3.08
C LEU A 13 4.50 -13.27 -2.74
N ASN A 14 3.84 -13.83 -3.76
CA ASN A 14 2.87 -14.92 -3.63
C ASN A 14 1.75 -14.65 -2.60
N GLY A 15 1.32 -13.40 -2.46
CA GLY A 15 0.20 -13.04 -1.58
C GLY A 15 0.55 -12.99 -0.09
N TYR A 16 1.83 -12.96 0.29
CA TYR A 16 2.27 -12.93 1.69
C TYR A 16 1.60 -11.81 2.54
N TYR A 17 1.30 -10.67 1.92
CA TYR A 17 0.66 -9.50 2.52
C TYR A 17 -0.81 -9.30 2.13
N ASP A 18 -1.48 -10.30 1.54
CA ASP A 18 -2.91 -10.21 1.21
C ASP A 18 -3.78 -9.92 2.44
N SER A 19 -3.42 -10.50 3.60
CA SER A 19 -4.10 -10.22 4.87
C SER A 19 -3.98 -8.76 5.31
N ILE A 20 -2.86 -8.09 5.01
CA ILE A 20 -2.70 -6.65 5.28
C ILE A 20 -3.61 -5.85 4.35
N LYS A 21 -3.66 -6.21 3.07
CA LYS A 21 -4.55 -5.57 2.08
C LYS A 21 -6.03 -5.67 2.49
N GLU A 22 -6.45 -6.84 2.94
CA GLU A 22 -7.80 -7.07 3.47
C GLU A 22 -8.06 -6.27 4.75
N PHE A 23 -7.10 -6.26 5.68
CA PHE A 23 -7.21 -5.51 6.94
C PHE A 23 -7.37 -4.00 6.69
N LEU A 24 -6.57 -3.42 5.80
CA LEU A 24 -6.65 -2.00 5.43
C LEU A 24 -8.00 -1.66 4.78
N SER A 25 -8.52 -2.56 3.94
CA SER A 25 -9.85 -2.41 3.34
C SER A 25 -10.97 -2.46 4.38
N HIS A 26 -10.86 -3.37 5.35
CA HIS A 26 -11.79 -3.48 6.47
C HIS A 26 -11.78 -2.22 7.36
N MET A 27 -10.61 -1.63 7.62
CA MET A 27 -10.51 -0.37 8.36
C MET A 27 -11.25 0.79 7.68
N ILE A 28 -11.22 0.87 6.34
CA ILE A 28 -12.02 1.86 5.60
C ILE A 28 -13.50 1.58 5.77
N ALA A 29 -13.93 0.32 5.60
CA ALA A 29 -15.33 -0.06 5.74
C ALA A 29 -15.90 0.27 7.14
N MET A 30 -15.06 0.19 8.17
CA MET A 30 -15.41 0.53 9.55
C MET A 30 -15.29 2.03 9.89
N GLY A 31 -14.90 2.88 8.93
CA GLY A 31 -14.70 4.31 9.15
C GLY A 31 -13.49 4.65 10.02
N LEU A 32 -12.56 3.70 10.18
CA LEU A 32 -11.33 3.85 10.97
C LEU A 32 -10.14 4.34 10.13
N SER A 33 -10.32 4.42 8.81
CA SER A 33 -9.33 4.89 7.84
C SER A 33 -10.02 5.54 6.65
N THR A 34 -9.27 6.28 5.84
CA THR A 34 -9.75 6.92 4.62
C THR A 34 -8.92 6.48 3.42
N ASN A 35 -9.44 6.72 2.21
CA ASN A 35 -8.72 6.41 0.98
C ASN A 35 -7.49 7.32 0.75
N GLU A 36 -7.44 8.50 1.36
CA GLU A 36 -6.39 9.49 1.11
C GLU A 36 -4.99 9.07 1.59
N PRO A 37 -4.81 8.48 2.79
CA PRO A 37 -3.52 7.89 3.19
C PRO A 37 -3.23 6.59 2.44
N GLN A 38 -4.26 5.79 2.15
CA GLN A 38 -4.10 4.49 1.50
C GLN A 38 -3.74 4.59 0.01
N LYS A 39 -3.97 5.74 -0.63
CA LYS A 39 -3.56 5.99 -2.04
C LYS A 39 -2.05 5.92 -2.26
N TYR A 40 -1.26 6.04 -1.19
CA TYR A 40 0.21 5.93 -1.23
C TYR A 40 0.71 4.54 -0.85
N ILE A 41 -0.18 3.58 -0.58
CA ILE A 41 0.15 2.21 -0.24
C ILE A 41 0.03 1.33 -1.49
N TYR A 42 1.11 0.66 -1.84
CA TYR A 42 1.22 -0.22 -3.00
C TYR A 42 1.50 -1.65 -2.54
N PHE A 43 0.95 -2.62 -3.24
CA PHE A 43 1.27 -4.04 -3.07
C PHE A 43 1.86 -4.53 -4.38
N ALA A 44 3.18 -4.71 -4.40
CA ALA A 44 3.94 -5.10 -5.59
C ALA A 44 4.25 -6.60 -5.55
N SER A 45 3.91 -7.34 -6.60
CA SER A 45 4.10 -8.80 -6.68
C SER A 45 5.50 -9.20 -7.15
N ASP A 46 6.20 -8.27 -7.81
CA ASP A 46 7.55 -8.43 -8.32
C ASP A 46 8.35 -7.11 -8.31
N LEU A 47 9.65 -7.19 -8.61
CA LEU A 47 10.54 -6.05 -8.57
C LEU A 47 10.27 -5.03 -9.69
N THR A 48 9.67 -5.46 -10.80
CA THR A 48 9.28 -4.55 -11.89
C THR A 48 8.18 -3.61 -11.42
N GLU A 49 7.19 -4.13 -10.68
CA GLU A 49 6.16 -3.31 -10.05
C GLU A 49 6.73 -2.34 -9.00
N VAL A 50 7.71 -2.78 -8.19
CA VAL A 50 8.41 -1.91 -7.23
C VAL A 50 9.10 -0.75 -7.96
N VAL A 51 9.88 -1.04 -9.01
CA VAL A 51 10.57 -0.02 -9.80
C VAL A 51 9.57 0.92 -10.49
N ALA A 52 8.45 0.39 -10.99
CA ALA A 52 7.41 1.19 -11.60
C ALA A 52 6.84 2.21 -10.61
N VAL A 53 6.50 1.80 -9.39
CA VAL A 53 6.03 2.72 -8.34
C VAL A 53 7.10 3.78 -8.06
N LEU A 54 8.35 3.38 -7.82
CA LEU A 54 9.43 4.32 -7.52
C LEU A 54 9.77 5.29 -8.66
N SER A 55 9.42 4.96 -9.91
CA SER A 55 9.64 5.83 -11.07
C SER A 55 8.53 6.85 -11.30
N HIS A 56 7.34 6.64 -10.70
CA HIS A 56 6.18 7.52 -10.82
C HIS A 56 6.00 8.48 -9.63
N PHE A 57 6.86 8.36 -8.61
CA PHE A 57 6.96 9.24 -7.46
C PHE A 57 8.23 10.09 -7.54
#